data_AF-A0A965IG58-F1
#
_entry.id   AF-A0A965IG58-F1
#
_cell.length_a   1.000
_cell.length_b   1.000
_cell.length_c   1.000
_cell.angle_alpha   90.00
_cell.angle_beta   90.00
_cell.angle_gamma   90.00
#
_symmetry.space_group_name_H-M   'P 1'
#
loop_
_entity.id
_entity.type
_entity.pdbx_description
1 polymer ?
#
loop_
_entity_poly.entity_id
_entity_poly.type
_entity_poly.pdbx_seq_one_letter_code
_entity_poly.pdbx_strand_id
1 'polypeptide(L)'
;MTPSLPAFALIRMLHAGLLLLFLLAAVFGLGAILAAHTQGLTDETTRALASFYDLDRPVLVRVIAFAKEMLQWNWGQSMVGGVPVTQTLMLALPVTLSYSVSSLLVILALAIPLALAASRAPGAPLDRGVRMVTVTIFCLPGFVLAALLFFPQDPL
;
A
#
# COMPACT_ATOMS: atom_id res chain seq x y z
N MET A 1 -14.76 18.39 25.71
CA MET A 1 -14.31 17.24 26.52
C MET A 1 -13.40 16.39 25.67
N THR A 2 -12.08 16.49 25.86
CA THR A 2 -11.11 15.62 25.18
C THR A 2 -11.22 14.22 25.79
N PRO A 3 -11.37 13.15 24.98
CA PRO A 3 -11.37 11.79 25.51
C PRO A 3 -10.06 11.51 26.26
N SER A 4 -10.10 10.68 27.29
CA SER A 4 -8.89 10.23 27.99
C SER A 4 -7.96 9.52 27.01
N LEU A 5 -6.63 9.57 27.24
CA LEU A 5 -5.63 8.88 26.41
C LEU A 5 -6.03 7.44 26.01
N PRO A 6 -6.53 6.57 26.91
CA PRO A 6 -6.97 5.23 26.52
C PRO A 6 -8.22 5.25 25.64
N ALA A 7 -9.18 6.15 25.88
CA ALA A 7 -10.36 6.28 25.04
C ALA A 7 -10.03 6.80 23.63
N PHE A 8 -9.11 7.76 23.52
CA PHE A 8 -8.61 8.23 22.22
C PHE A 8 -7.92 7.12 21.44
N ALA A 9 -7.02 6.37 22.09
CA ALA A 9 -6.34 5.24 21.48
C ALA A 9 -7.33 4.17 21.00
N LEU A 10 -8.31 3.80 21.84
CA LEU A 10 -9.34 2.82 21.49
C LEU A 10 -10.18 3.26 20.28
N ILE A 11 -10.64 4.52 20.28
CA ILE A 11 -11.41 5.09 19.16
C ILE A 11 -10.56 5.09 17.87
N ARG A 12 -9.27 5.40 17.96
CA ARG A 12 -8.35 5.40 16.81
C ARG A 12 -8.16 3.98 16.25
N MET A 13 -7.96 2.99 17.12
CA MET A 13 -7.82 1.58 16.74
C MET A 13 -9.10 1.04 16.11
N LEU A 14 -10.27 1.42 16.64
CA LEU A 14 -11.56 1.00 16.11
C LEU A 14 -11.82 1.59 14.72
N HIS A 15 -11.56 2.89 14.52
CA HIS A 15 -11.64 3.51 13.19
C HIS A 15 -10.67 2.89 12.20
N ALA A 16 -9.42 2.64 12.60
CA ALA A 16 -8.43 2.00 11.74
C ALA A 16 -8.87 0.58 11.34
N GLY A 17 -9.40 -0.19 12.29
CA GLY A 17 -9.96 -1.52 12.03
C GLY A 17 -11.17 -1.47 11.09
N LEU A 18 -12.08 -0.51 11.28
CA LEU A 18 -13.25 -0.33 10.41
C LEU A 18 -12.86 0.08 8.99
N LEU A 19 -11.90 1.01 8.85
CA LEU A 19 -11.35 1.40 7.55
C LEU A 19 -10.67 0.23 6.86
N LEU A 20 -9.89 -0.56 7.59
CA LEU A 20 -9.25 -1.76 7.06
C LEU A 20 -10.30 -2.78 6.59
N LEU A 21 -11.34 -3.03 7.39
CA LEU A 21 -12.43 -3.92 7.02
C LEU A 21 -13.16 -3.42 5.77
N PHE A 22 -13.44 -2.12 5.70
CA PHE A 22 -14.06 -1.48 4.54
C PHE A 22 -13.19 -1.63 3.29
N LEU A 23 -11.88 -1.38 3.39
CA LEU A 23 -10.94 -1.54 2.28
C LEU A 23 -10.85 -2.99 1.83
N LEU A 24 -10.78 -3.95 2.75
CA LEU A 24 -10.79 -5.38 2.41
C LEU A 24 -12.09 -5.77 1.70
N ALA A 25 -13.25 -5.36 2.25
CA ALA A 25 -14.54 -5.60 1.62
C ALA A 25 -14.62 -4.97 0.22
N ALA A 26 -14.08 -3.76 0.05
CA ALA A 26 -14.00 -3.08 -1.24
C ALA A 26 -13.10 -3.83 -2.23
N VAL A 27 -11.95 -4.34 -1.79
CA VAL A 27 -11.05 -5.16 -2.64
C VAL A 27 -11.73 -6.46 -3.07
N PHE A 28 -12.40 -7.16 -2.14
CA PHE A 28 -13.13 -8.39 -2.46
C PHE A 28 -14.34 -8.14 -3.38
N GLY A 29 -15.02 -7.00 -3.22
CA GLY A 29 -16.10 -6.56 -4.10
C GLY A 29 -15.60 -6.17 -5.48
N LEU A 30 -14.53 -5.38 -5.56
CA LEU A 30 -13.92 -4.96 -6.81
C LEU A 30 -13.34 -6.16 -7.57
N GLY A 31 -12.72 -7.11 -6.88
CA GLY A 31 -12.24 -8.37 -7.46
C GLY A 31 -13.39 -9.20 -8.06
N ALA A 32 -14.56 -9.22 -7.42
CA ALA A 32 -15.74 -9.88 -7.98
C ALA A 32 -16.25 -9.18 -9.25
N ILE A 33 -16.26 -7.85 -9.26
CA ILE A 33 -16.66 -7.05 -10.44
C ILE A 33 -15.67 -7.24 -11.59
N LEU A 34 -14.36 -7.21 -11.31
CA LEU A 34 -13.29 -7.45 -12.29
C LEU A 34 -13.38 -8.85 -12.89
N ALA A 35 -13.58 -9.88 -12.06
CA ALA A 35 -13.78 -11.26 -12.53
C ALA A 35 -15.03 -11.40 -13.40
N ALA A 36 -16.09 -10.63 -13.12
CA ALA A 36 -17.28 -10.58 -13.97
C ALA A 36 -17.07 -9.80 -15.28
N HIS A 37 -16.09 -8.89 -15.33
CA HIS A 37 -15.79 -8.05 -16.50
C HIS A 37 -14.65 -8.57 -17.37
N THR A 38 -13.86 -9.56 -16.92
CA THR A 38 -12.88 -10.24 -17.77
C THR A 38 -13.59 -10.95 -18.91
N GLN A 39 -13.37 -10.43 -20.11
CA GLN A 39 -14.13 -10.63 -21.33
C GLN A 39 -14.06 -12.09 -21.83
N GLY A 40 -15.21 -12.66 -22.20
CA GLY A 40 -15.30 -13.88 -23.02
C GLY A 40 -15.47 -15.22 -22.30
N LEU A 41 -15.66 -15.22 -20.98
CA LEU A 41 -15.97 -16.45 -20.23
C LEU A 41 -17.43 -16.88 -20.47
N THR A 42 -17.65 -18.15 -20.84
CA THR A 42 -18.99 -18.74 -20.94
C THR A 42 -19.69 -18.72 -19.58
N ASP A 43 -21.02 -18.60 -19.54
CA ASP A 43 -21.81 -18.54 -18.29
C ASP A 43 -21.51 -19.67 -17.29
N GLU A 44 -21.04 -20.82 -17.78
CA GLU A 44 -20.57 -21.94 -16.97
C GLU A 44 -19.22 -21.68 -16.31
N THR A 45 -18.25 -21.13 -17.04
CA THR A 45 -16.93 -20.77 -16.48
C THR A 45 -17.02 -19.64 -15.47
N THR A 46 -17.92 -18.66 -15.68
CA THR A 46 -18.16 -17.57 -14.72
C THR A 46 -18.78 -18.09 -13.42
N ARG A 47 -19.72 -19.05 -13.51
CA ARG A 47 -20.29 -19.72 -12.32
C ARG A 47 -19.28 -20.61 -11.60
N ALA A 48 -18.44 -21.33 -12.35
CA ALA A 48 -17.38 -22.13 -11.78
C ALA A 48 -16.35 -21.25 -11.03
N LEU A 49 -15.97 -20.09 -11.58
CA LEU A 49 -15.09 -19.12 -10.91
C LEU A 49 -15.76 -18.49 -9.68
N ALA A 50 -17.03 -18.11 -9.79
CA ALA A 50 -17.78 -17.54 -8.68
C ALA A 50 -17.83 -18.51 -7.48
N SER A 51 -18.09 -19.79 -7.76
CA SER A 51 -18.07 -20.83 -6.73
C SER A 51 -16.66 -21.09 -6.19
N PHE A 52 -15.63 -21.13 -7.05
CA PHE A 52 -14.24 -21.35 -6.66
C PHE A 52 -13.70 -20.26 -5.71
N TYR A 53 -14.10 -19.00 -5.90
CA TYR A 53 -13.69 -17.87 -5.07
C TYR A 53 -14.73 -17.48 -3.99
N ASP A 54 -15.73 -18.33 -3.75
CA ASP A 54 -16.83 -18.12 -2.80
C ASP A 54 -17.55 -16.77 -2.99
N LEU A 55 -17.68 -16.27 -4.23
CA LEU A 55 -18.37 -15.01 -4.55
C LEU A 55 -19.87 -15.06 -4.19
N ASP A 56 -20.44 -16.27 -4.11
CA ASP A 56 -21.85 -16.48 -3.76
C ASP A 56 -22.14 -16.19 -2.27
N ARG A 57 -21.09 -16.06 -1.43
CA ARG A 57 -21.24 -15.81 0.00
C ARG A 57 -21.22 -14.30 0.31
N PRO A 58 -21.92 -13.88 1.39
CA PRO A 58 -21.83 -12.49 1.86
C PRO A 58 -20.38 -12.06 2.09
N VAL A 59 -20.05 -10.82 1.72
CA VAL A 59 -18.67 -10.27 1.80
C VAL A 59 -18.06 -10.45 3.19
N LEU A 60 -18.84 -10.26 4.25
CA LEU A 60 -18.37 -10.43 5.62
C LEU A 60 -17.88 -11.86 5.91
N VAL A 61 -18.58 -12.87 5.39
CA VAL A 61 -18.20 -14.29 5.55
C VAL A 61 -16.89 -14.57 4.83
N ARG A 62 -16.72 -14.02 3.61
CA ARG A 62 -15.49 -14.15 2.82
C ARG A 62 -14.29 -13.54 3.53
N VAL A 63 -14.45 -12.33 4.08
CA VAL A 63 -13.38 -11.64 4.82
C VAL A 63 -13.00 -12.39 6.10
N ILE A 64 -13.97 -12.89 6.86
CA ILE A 64 -13.70 -13.65 8.08
C ILE A 64 -13.01 -14.99 7.76
N ALA A 65 -13.46 -15.70 6.73
CA ALA A 65 -12.84 -16.95 6.29
C ALA A 65 -11.39 -16.72 5.85
N PHE A 66 -11.16 -15.70 5.02
CA PHE A 66 -9.82 -15.30 4.59
C PHE A 66 -8.91 -14.93 5.78
N ALA A 67 -9.41 -14.14 6.73
CA ALA A 67 -8.66 -13.77 7.92
C ALA A 67 -8.26 -15.00 8.77
N LYS A 68 -9.15 -15.99 8.89
CA LYS A 68 -8.87 -17.23 9.61
C LYS A 68 -7.78 -18.06 8.93
N GLU A 69 -7.79 -18.14 7.59
CA GLU A 69 -6.76 -18.84 6.83
C GLU A 69 -5.41 -18.13 6.90
N MET A 70 -5.39 -16.80 6.82
CA MET A 70 -4.16 -16.00 6.97
C MET A 70 -3.49 -16.25 8.33
N LEU A 71 -4.28 -16.35 9.41
CA LEU A 71 -3.77 -16.66 10.76
C LEU A 71 -3.14 -18.06 10.83
N GLN A 72 -3.50 -18.98 9.93
CA GLN A 72 -2.92 -20.31 9.79
C GLN A 72 -1.76 -20.35 8.78
N TRP A 73 -1.23 -19.18 8.40
CA TRP A 73 -0.19 -19.04 7.38
C TRP A 73 -0.60 -19.47 5.97
N ASN A 74 -1.91 -19.60 5.72
CA ASN A 74 -2.46 -19.85 4.39
C ASN A 74 -3.02 -18.55 3.81
N TRP A 75 -2.29 -17.96 2.86
CA TRP A 75 -2.65 -16.67 2.25
C TRP A 75 -3.39 -16.84 0.92
N GLY A 76 -3.69 -18.08 0.54
CA GLY A 76 -4.34 -18.41 -0.71
C GLY A 76 -3.43 -18.34 -1.94
N GLN A 77 -4.06 -18.34 -3.11
CA GLN A 77 -3.43 -18.35 -4.43
C GLN A 77 -3.61 -17.01 -5.12
N SER A 78 -2.61 -16.57 -5.88
CA SER A 78 -2.71 -15.39 -6.73
C SER A 78 -3.75 -15.60 -7.84
N MET A 79 -4.69 -14.65 -7.98
CA MET A 79 -5.69 -14.67 -9.07
C MET A 79 -5.07 -14.54 -10.46
N VAL A 80 -3.88 -13.94 -10.57
CA VAL A 80 -3.20 -13.71 -11.84
C VAL A 80 -2.23 -14.85 -12.18
N GLY A 81 -1.46 -15.30 -11.19
CA GLY A 81 -0.36 -16.24 -11.40
C GLY A 81 -0.66 -17.69 -11.01
N GLY A 82 -1.77 -17.96 -10.32
CA GLY A 82 -2.11 -19.31 -9.83
C GLY A 82 -1.11 -19.90 -8.83
N VAL A 83 -0.18 -19.09 -8.32
CA VAL A 83 0.87 -19.47 -7.37
C VAL A 83 0.55 -18.98 -5.96
N PRO A 84 1.09 -19.63 -4.90
CA PRO A 84 0.83 -19.23 -3.53
C PRO A 84 1.23 -17.78 -3.30
N VAL A 85 0.36 -17.00 -2.67
CA VAL A 85 0.63 -15.57 -2.39
C VAL A 85 1.90 -15.40 -1.57
N THR A 86 2.17 -16.33 -0.65
CA THR A 86 3.39 -16.37 0.15
C THR A 86 4.66 -16.44 -0.69
N GLN A 87 4.65 -17.16 -1.81
CA GLN A 87 5.80 -17.25 -2.72
C GLN A 87 6.05 -15.91 -3.42
N THR A 88 5.00 -15.29 -3.95
CA THR A 88 5.09 -13.96 -4.57
C THR A 88 5.58 -12.91 -3.57
N LEU A 89 5.08 -12.97 -2.33
CA LEU A 89 5.51 -12.08 -1.25
C LEU A 89 6.99 -12.25 -0.93
N MET A 90 7.48 -13.48 -0.80
CA MET A 90 8.90 -13.76 -0.51
C MET A 90 9.84 -13.32 -1.63
N LEU A 91 9.38 -13.30 -2.88
CA LEU A 91 10.15 -12.74 -4.00
C LEU A 91 10.19 -11.20 -3.98
N ALA A 92 9.06 -10.56 -3.64
CA ALA A 92 8.95 -9.10 -3.65
C ALA A 92 9.52 -8.42 -2.37
N LEU A 93 9.47 -9.11 -1.23
CA LEU A 93 9.94 -8.62 0.06
C LEU A 93 11.38 -8.13 0.05
N PRO A 94 12.39 -8.93 -0.38
CA PRO A 94 13.78 -8.49 -0.34
C PRO A 94 14.05 -7.31 -1.28
N VAL A 95 13.35 -7.25 -2.41
CA VAL A 95 13.45 -6.12 -3.35
C VAL A 95 12.90 -4.85 -2.72
N THR A 96 11.71 -4.90 -2.13
CA THR A 96 11.10 -3.73 -1.48
C THR A 96 11.92 -3.26 -0.29
N LEU A 97 12.45 -4.20 0.52
CA LEU A 97 13.31 -3.90 1.65
C LEU A 97 14.62 -3.25 1.21
N SER A 98 15.27 -3.75 0.16
CA SER A 98 16.53 -3.16 -0.33
C SER A 98 16.32 -1.72 -0.81
N TYR A 99 15.24 -1.45 -1.57
CA TYR A 99 14.87 -0.09 -1.98
C TYR A 99 14.52 0.82 -0.78
N SER A 100 13.75 0.31 0.18
CA SER A 100 13.33 1.09 1.35
C SER A 100 14.51 1.45 2.24
N VAL A 101 15.40 0.49 2.52
CA VAL A 101 16.58 0.70 3.36
C VAL A 101 17.58 1.62 2.65
N SER A 102 17.86 1.40 1.37
CA SER A 102 18.77 2.28 0.62
C SER A 102 18.25 3.72 0.54
N SER A 103 16.96 3.90 0.25
CA SER A 103 16.32 5.22 0.26
C SER A 103 16.42 5.89 1.64
N LEU A 104 16.11 5.15 2.71
CA LEU A 104 16.20 5.67 4.08
C LEU A 104 17.63 6.13 4.42
N LEU A 105 18.64 5.35 4.06
CA LEU A 105 20.04 5.72 4.30
C LEU A 105 20.42 7.01 3.57
N VAL A 106 20.02 7.15 2.29
CA VAL A 106 20.25 8.38 1.51
C VAL A 106 19.53 9.57 2.12
N ILE A 107 18.27 9.40 2.54
CA ILE A 107 17.48 10.44 3.19
C ILE A 107 18.19 10.88 4.48
N LEU A 108 18.60 9.96 5.35
CA LEU A 108 19.28 10.31 6.60
C LEU A 108 20.62 10.99 6.34
N ALA A 109 21.40 10.50 5.39
CA ALA A 109 22.70 11.04 5.03
C ALA A 109 22.60 12.49 4.50
N LEU A 110 21.52 12.86 3.82
CA LEU A 110 21.32 14.21 3.28
C LEU A 110 20.52 15.12 4.24
N ALA A 111 19.43 14.62 4.81
CA ALA A 111 18.51 15.41 5.61
C ALA A 111 19.14 15.86 6.93
N ILE A 112 19.89 14.98 7.62
CA ILE A 112 20.52 15.32 8.89
C ILE A 112 21.52 16.49 8.75
N PRO A 113 22.53 16.44 7.86
CA PRO A 113 23.48 17.54 7.74
C PRO A 113 22.82 18.82 7.21
N LEU A 114 21.87 18.74 6.27
CA LEU A 114 21.16 19.92 5.77
C LEU A 114 20.31 20.56 6.87
N ALA A 115 19.60 19.78 7.67
CA ALA A 115 18.82 20.28 8.80
C ALA A 115 19.71 20.92 9.87
N LEU A 116 20.82 20.27 10.23
CA LEU A 116 21.80 20.82 11.17
C LEU A 116 22.48 22.08 10.62
N ALA A 117 22.73 22.18 9.33
CA ALA A 117 23.33 23.38 8.73
C ALA A 117 22.32 24.54 8.66
N ALA A 118 21.08 24.27 8.24
CA ALA A 118 20.02 25.27 8.15
C ALA A 118 19.63 25.84 9.54
N SER A 119 19.59 24.99 10.56
CA SER A 119 19.21 25.41 11.93
C SER A 119 20.22 26.30 12.63
N ARG A 120 21.49 26.34 12.18
CA ARG A 120 22.54 27.18 12.80
C ARG A 120 22.29 28.67 12.62
N ALA A 121 21.65 29.08 11.53
CA ALA A 121 21.39 30.48 11.21
C ALA A 121 19.98 30.64 10.61
N PRO A 122 18.95 30.75 11.46
CA PRO A 122 17.57 30.92 11.00
C PRO A 122 17.43 32.13 10.06
N GLY A 123 16.77 31.94 8.92
CA GLY A 123 16.57 33.00 7.93
C GLY A 123 17.79 33.28 7.04
N ALA A 124 18.90 32.56 7.17
CA ALA A 124 20.00 32.62 6.21
C ALA A 124 19.58 32.06 4.82
N PRO A 125 20.29 32.39 3.73
CA PRO A 125 19.98 31.88 2.39
C PRO A 125 19.90 30.35 2.32
N LEU A 126 20.77 29.65 3.08
CA LEU A 126 20.76 28.18 3.18
C LEU A 126 19.44 27.66 3.80
N ASP A 127 19.01 28.23 4.93
CA ASP A 127 17.74 27.86 5.59
C ASP A 127 16.54 28.10 4.67
N ARG A 128 16.50 29.27 4.02
CA ARG A 128 15.44 29.58 3.04
C ARG A 128 15.44 28.62 1.85
N GLY A 129 16.63 28.29 1.31
CA GLY A 129 16.78 27.35 0.20
C GLY A 129 16.29 25.95 0.56
N VAL A 130 16.71 25.42 1.71
CA VAL A 130 16.26 24.11 2.20
C VAL A 130 14.74 24.10 2.39
N ARG A 131 14.17 25.11 3.07
CA ARG A 131 12.72 25.19 3.27
C ARG A 131 11.94 25.27 1.96
N MET A 132 12.40 26.07 1.00
CA MET A 132 11.77 26.18 -0.33
C MET A 132 11.76 24.84 -1.08
N VAL A 133 12.90 24.15 -1.11
CA VAL A 133 13.01 22.84 -1.77
C VAL A 133 12.10 21.82 -1.08
N THR A 134 12.11 21.76 0.26
CA THR A 134 11.24 20.85 1.01
C THR A 134 9.77 21.10 0.69
N VAL A 135 9.30 22.35 0.80
CA VAL A 135 7.89 22.68 0.51
C VAL A 135 7.51 22.30 -0.93
N THR A 136 8.38 22.60 -1.90
CA THR A 136 8.13 22.29 -3.31
C THR A 136 7.94 20.79 -3.54
N ILE A 137 8.84 19.97 -2.99
CA ILE A 137 8.75 18.50 -3.12
C ILE A 137 7.50 17.97 -2.40
N PHE A 138 7.16 18.50 -1.22
CA PHE A 138 5.97 18.07 -0.47
C PHE A 138 4.64 18.45 -1.14
N CYS A 139 4.62 19.49 -1.97
CA CYS A 139 3.43 19.89 -2.73
C CYS A 139 3.17 18.97 -3.93
N LEU A 140 4.18 18.26 -4.43
CA LEU A 140 4.04 17.36 -5.56
C LEU A 140 3.53 15.99 -5.09
N PRO A 141 2.48 15.43 -5.72
CA PRO A 141 2.12 14.04 -5.49
C PRO A 141 3.29 13.11 -5.84
N GLY A 142 3.53 12.09 -5.04
CA GLY A 142 4.69 11.19 -5.23
C GLY A 142 4.78 10.56 -6.61
N PHE A 143 3.63 10.25 -7.25
CA PHE A 143 3.61 9.70 -8.61
C PHE A 143 4.07 10.71 -9.67
N VAL A 144 3.81 12.02 -9.48
CA VAL A 144 4.28 13.08 -10.40
C VAL A 144 5.79 13.18 -10.31
N LEU A 145 6.33 13.16 -9.09
CA LEU A 145 7.77 13.18 -8.88
C LEU A 145 8.44 11.93 -9.48
N ALA A 146 7.84 10.75 -9.29
CA ALA A 146 8.31 9.51 -9.89
C ALA A 146 8.31 9.60 -11.43
N ALA A 147 7.25 10.15 -12.04
CA ALA A 147 7.18 10.32 -13.49
C ALA A 147 8.22 11.33 -14.02
N LEU A 148 8.50 12.41 -13.30
CA LEU A 148 9.52 13.40 -13.68
C LEU A 148 10.94 12.84 -13.57
N LEU A 149 11.18 11.97 -12.59
CA LEU A 149 12.49 11.34 -12.35
C LEU A 149 12.67 10.03 -13.13
N PHE A 150 11.60 9.52 -13.75
CA PHE A 150 11.66 8.32 -14.56
C PHE A 150 12.46 8.60 -15.83
N PHE A 151 13.66 8.02 -15.89
CA PHE A 151 14.45 7.95 -17.12
C PHE A 151 14.23 6.57 -17.76
N PRO A 152 13.71 6.51 -19.01
CA PRO A 152 13.64 5.26 -19.75
C PRO A 152 15.05 4.68 -19.88
N GLN A 153 15.28 3.46 -19.41
CA GLN A 153 16.59 2.81 -19.46
C GLN A 153 16.86 2.05 -20.77
N ASP A 154 15.86 1.98 -21.67
CA ASP A 154 15.97 1.33 -22.98
C ASP A 154 15.59 2.31 -24.10
N PRO A 155 16.43 2.50 -25.13
CA PRO A 155 15.95 2.93 -26.44
C PRO A 155 15.27 1.74 -27.12
N LEU A 156 14.15 1.99 -27.81
CA LEU A 156 13.43 1.02 -28.64
C LEU A 156 14.36 0.22 -29.57
#